data_AF-A0A9D6NKE0-F1
#
_entry.id   AF-A0A9D6NKE0-F1
#
_cell.length_a   1.000
_cell.length_b   1.000
_cell.length_c   1.000
_cell.angle_alpha   90.00
_cell.angle_beta   90.00
_cell.angle_gamma   90.00
#
_symmetry.space_group_name_H-M   'P 1'
#
loop_
_entity.id
_entity.type
_entity.pdbx_description
1 polymer ?
#
loop_
_entity_poly.entity_id
_entity_poly.type
_entity_poly.pdbx_seq_one_letter_code
_entity_poly.pdbx_strand_id
1 'polypeptide(L)'
;MSGSWIAGLRTWMAVLVLAMVHLTAILVLAQSASSVTVNGLKPGMYRNQVHKRLGPPRKSDSTEEHYQGLDIRYGPSGSVVELRGSTLEVEGEVVLSAGETREKALQVLAQAFGPASPDRDVVHYENLPFKVHVRFEDERVRCISMGRKN
;
A
#
# COMPACT_ATOMS: atom_id res chain seq x y z
N MET A 1 -0.04 46.78 -39.15
CA MET A 1 0.74 45.58 -38.76
C MET A 1 0.59 45.41 -37.25
N SER A 2 -0.46 44.72 -36.80
CA SER A 2 -0.77 44.64 -35.36
C SER A 2 -1.75 43.49 -35.12
N GLY A 3 -1.27 42.25 -35.23
CA GLY A 3 -2.09 41.06 -34.98
C GLY A 3 -1.33 39.83 -34.49
N SER A 4 -0.02 39.90 -34.30
CA SER A 4 0.83 38.72 -34.08
C SER A 4 1.14 38.40 -32.61
N TRP A 5 0.88 39.33 -31.68
CA TRP A 5 1.26 39.16 -30.27
C TRP A 5 0.21 38.43 -29.40
N ILE A 6 -1.06 38.41 -29.83
CA ILE A 6 -2.16 37.81 -29.05
C ILE A 6 -2.22 36.29 -29.23
N ALA A 7 -1.81 35.78 -30.40
CA ALA A 7 -1.79 34.35 -30.69
C ALA A 7 -0.72 33.62 -29.88
N GLY A 8 0.48 34.20 -29.73
CA GLY A 8 1.55 33.62 -28.92
C GLY A 8 1.20 33.52 -27.43
N LEU A 9 0.56 34.53 -26.86
CA LEU A 9 0.21 34.53 -25.44
C LEU A 9 -0.82 33.42 -25.08
N ARG A 10 -1.74 33.11 -25.99
CA ARG A 10 -2.75 32.07 -25.80
C ARG A 10 -2.15 30.66 -25.80
N THR A 11 -1.13 30.40 -26.61
CA THR A 11 -0.44 29.10 -26.64
C THR A 11 0.36 28.87 -25.37
N TRP A 12 1.06 29.88 -24.84
CA TRP A 12 1.81 29.75 -23.59
C TRP A 12 0.89 29.55 -22.38
N MET A 13 -0.25 30.23 -22.31
CA MET A 13 -1.24 29.97 -21.24
C MET A 13 -1.86 28.58 -21.35
N ALA A 14 -2.15 28.07 -22.55
CA ALA A 14 -2.67 26.72 -22.74
C ALA A 14 -1.67 25.65 -22.27
N VAL A 15 -0.37 25.83 -22.55
CA VAL A 15 0.69 24.93 -22.08
C VAL A 15 0.86 25.01 -20.56
N LEU A 16 0.80 26.21 -19.96
CA LEU A 16 0.85 26.39 -18.50
C LEU A 16 -0.37 25.79 -17.79
N VAL A 17 -1.56 25.89 -18.37
CA VAL A 17 -2.77 25.25 -17.84
C VAL A 17 -2.67 23.73 -17.98
N LEU A 18 -2.20 23.20 -19.12
CA LEU A 18 -1.99 21.76 -19.29
C LEU A 18 -0.93 21.22 -18.31
N ALA A 19 0.16 21.95 -18.10
CA ALA A 19 1.21 21.61 -17.16
C ALA A 19 0.73 21.68 -15.71
N MET A 20 -0.08 22.69 -15.35
CA MET A 20 -0.72 22.77 -14.03
C MET A 20 -1.73 21.64 -13.82
N VAL A 21 -2.50 21.23 -14.84
CA VAL A 21 -3.44 20.10 -14.75
C VAL A 21 -2.70 18.77 -14.57
N HIS A 22 -1.54 18.59 -15.21
CA HIS A 22 -0.71 17.41 -14.98
C HIS A 22 -0.04 17.44 -13.59
N LEU A 23 0.42 18.62 -13.15
CA LEU A 23 1.00 18.77 -11.82
C LEU A 23 -0.05 18.55 -10.72
N THR A 24 -1.28 19.03 -10.89
CA THR A 24 -2.38 18.79 -9.94
C THR A 24 -2.89 17.35 -10.01
N ALA A 25 -2.91 16.68 -11.16
CA ALA A 25 -3.25 15.26 -11.22
C ALA A 25 -2.22 14.39 -10.45
N ILE A 26 -0.93 14.72 -10.55
CA ILE A 26 0.14 14.05 -9.81
C ILE A 26 0.06 14.41 -8.31
N LEU A 27 -0.32 15.64 -7.95
CA LEU A 27 -0.43 16.09 -6.55
C LEU A 27 -1.73 15.61 -5.86
N VAL A 28 -2.83 15.45 -6.60
CA VAL A 28 -4.11 14.94 -6.08
C VAL A 28 -4.02 13.42 -5.83
N LEU A 29 -3.21 12.69 -6.60
CA LEU A 29 -2.86 11.30 -6.29
C LEU A 29 -1.92 11.16 -5.07
N ALA A 30 -1.23 12.23 -4.68
CA ALA A 30 -0.34 12.23 -3.52
C ALA A 30 -1.06 12.58 -2.19
N GLN A 31 -2.32 13.04 -2.22
CA GLN A 31 -3.03 13.56 -1.04
C GLN A 31 -4.19 12.68 -0.53
N SER A 32 -4.59 11.64 -1.26
CA SER A 32 -5.37 10.57 -0.66
C SER A 32 -4.43 9.82 0.27
N ALA A 33 -4.71 9.78 1.57
CA ALA A 33 -4.11 8.78 2.43
C ALA A 33 -4.52 7.41 1.89
N SER A 34 -3.74 6.86 0.96
CA SER A 34 -4.00 5.58 0.30
C SER A 34 -4.24 4.57 1.42
N SER A 35 -5.49 4.12 1.57
CA SER A 35 -5.82 3.16 2.61
C SER A 35 -5.25 1.83 2.17
N VAL A 36 -4.01 1.57 2.55
CA VAL A 36 -3.38 0.28 2.34
C VAL A 36 -3.78 -0.63 3.49
N THR A 37 -4.35 -1.77 3.15
CA THR A 37 -4.78 -2.78 4.11
C THR A 37 -4.24 -4.15 3.71
N VAL A 38 -4.01 -4.99 4.72
CA VAL A 38 -3.72 -6.42 4.53
C VAL A 38 -4.92 -7.19 5.06
N ASN A 39 -5.59 -7.95 4.19
CA ASN A 39 -6.86 -8.62 4.48
C ASN A 39 -7.88 -7.68 5.17
N GLY A 40 -8.03 -6.45 4.67
CA GLY A 40 -8.93 -5.44 5.25
C GLY A 40 -8.52 -4.82 6.60
N LEU A 41 -7.32 -5.12 7.11
CA LEU A 41 -6.80 -4.56 8.37
C LEU A 41 -5.60 -3.65 8.15
N LYS A 42 -5.35 -2.76 9.13
CA LYS A 42 -4.20 -1.84 9.13
C LYS A 42 -3.45 -1.84 10.47
N PRO A 43 -2.15 -1.52 10.50
CA PRO A 43 -1.41 -1.33 11.74
C PRO A 43 -2.04 -0.22 12.59
N GLY A 44 -1.89 -0.31 13.91
CA GLY A 44 -2.46 0.62 14.89
C GLY A 44 -3.91 0.34 15.29
N MET A 45 -4.61 -0.58 14.62
CA MET A 45 -5.90 -1.08 15.10
C MET A 45 -5.76 -1.78 16.45
N TYR A 46 -6.74 -1.66 17.33
CA TYR A 46 -6.71 -2.35 18.62
C TYR A 46 -7.33 -3.75 18.54
N ARG A 47 -6.88 -4.66 19.41
CA ARG A 47 -7.35 -6.05 19.49
C ARG A 47 -8.88 -6.18 19.48
N ASN A 48 -9.58 -5.34 20.25
CA ASN A 48 -11.04 -5.33 20.27
C ASN A 48 -11.68 -4.95 18.92
N GLN A 49 -11.06 -4.07 18.13
CA GLN A 49 -11.53 -3.70 16.79
C GLN A 49 -11.33 -4.84 15.81
N VAL A 50 -10.21 -5.58 15.94
CA VAL A 50 -9.94 -6.77 15.13
C VAL A 50 -10.98 -7.85 15.42
N HIS A 51 -11.24 -8.15 16.69
CA HIS A 51 -12.22 -9.17 17.08
C HIS A 51 -13.64 -8.82 16.64
N LYS A 52 -14.01 -7.53 16.62
CA LYS A 52 -15.29 -7.09 16.06
C LYS A 52 -15.41 -7.35 14.56
N ARG A 53 -14.31 -7.35 13.81
CA ARG A 53 -14.30 -7.55 12.35
C ARG A 53 -14.16 -9.01 11.96
N LEU A 54 -13.25 -9.73 12.61
CA LEU A 54 -12.87 -11.10 12.23
C LEU A 54 -13.47 -12.17 13.13
N GLY A 55 -14.06 -11.78 14.27
CA GLY A 55 -14.45 -12.71 15.32
C GLY A 55 -13.26 -13.21 16.14
N PRO A 56 -13.44 -14.29 16.91
CA PRO A 56 -12.37 -14.88 17.72
C PRO A 56 -11.29 -15.52 16.85
N PRO A 57 -10.01 -15.45 17.24
CA PRO A 57 -8.91 -16.09 16.52
C PRO A 57 -8.97 -17.63 16.65
N ARG A 58 -8.33 -18.34 15.72
CA ARG A 58 -8.20 -19.81 15.80
C ARG A 58 -7.22 -20.23 16.88
N LYS A 59 -6.13 -19.48 17.02
CA LYS A 59 -5.13 -19.63 18.07
C LYS A 59 -4.73 -18.24 18.53
N SER A 60 -4.62 -18.06 19.83
CA SER A 60 -4.14 -16.82 20.44
C SER A 60 -3.05 -17.15 21.43
N ASP A 61 -1.91 -16.47 21.26
CA ASP A 61 -0.85 -16.35 22.24
C ASP A 61 -0.93 -14.93 22.86
N SER A 62 -0.03 -14.59 23.79
CA SER A 62 -0.10 -13.31 24.53
C SER A 62 0.08 -12.08 23.64
N THR A 63 0.85 -12.19 22.57
CA THR A 63 1.19 -11.09 21.64
C THR A 63 0.82 -11.38 20.19
N GLU A 64 0.37 -12.59 19.88
CA GLU A 64 0.08 -13.02 18.50
C GLU A 64 -1.27 -13.73 18.42
N GLU A 65 -1.98 -13.47 17.32
CA GLU A 65 -3.22 -14.14 17.00
C GLU A 65 -3.20 -14.67 15.56
N HIS A 66 -3.67 -15.90 15.42
CA HIS A 66 -3.73 -16.61 14.15
C HIS A 66 -5.18 -16.73 13.70
N TYR A 67 -5.48 -16.15 12.55
CA TYR A 67 -6.73 -16.26 11.82
C TYR A 67 -6.54 -17.13 10.57
N GLN A 68 -7.63 -17.44 9.88
CA GLN A 68 -7.53 -18.17 8.61
C GLN A 68 -6.85 -17.29 7.55
N GLY A 69 -5.58 -17.57 7.26
CA GLY A 69 -4.81 -16.84 6.23
C GLY A 69 -4.31 -15.46 6.67
N LEU A 70 -4.33 -15.17 7.97
CA LEU A 70 -3.86 -13.91 8.53
C LEU A 70 -3.29 -14.13 9.93
N ASP A 71 -2.05 -13.74 10.13
CA ASP A 71 -1.41 -13.67 11.44
C ASP A 71 -1.27 -12.20 11.85
N ILE A 72 -1.54 -11.91 13.12
CA ILE A 72 -1.55 -10.55 13.66
C ILE A 72 -0.65 -10.52 14.90
N ARG A 73 0.29 -9.59 14.92
CA ARG A 73 1.14 -9.32 16.09
C ARG A 73 0.72 -8.01 16.74
N TYR A 74 0.54 -8.06 18.05
CA TYR A 74 0.16 -6.93 18.89
C TYR A 74 1.35 -6.42 19.69
N GLY A 75 1.42 -5.10 19.83
CA GLY A 75 2.35 -4.44 20.75
C GLY A 75 1.84 -4.45 22.20
N PRO A 76 2.64 -3.97 23.15
CA PRO A 76 2.28 -3.94 24.58
C PRO A 76 0.99 -3.16 24.89
N SER A 77 0.66 -2.16 24.06
CA SER A 77 -0.58 -1.38 24.13
C SER A 77 -1.84 -2.12 23.66
N GLY A 78 -1.70 -3.34 23.14
CA GLY A 78 -2.79 -4.09 22.50
C GLY A 78 -3.17 -3.58 21.11
N SER A 79 -2.34 -2.71 20.50
CA SER A 79 -2.48 -2.28 19.11
C SER A 79 -1.69 -3.20 18.16
N VAL A 80 -2.22 -3.46 16.97
CA VAL A 80 -1.57 -4.18 15.89
C VAL A 80 -0.27 -3.47 15.51
N VAL A 81 0.84 -4.17 15.61
CA VAL A 81 2.16 -3.69 15.16
C VAL A 81 2.58 -4.32 13.84
N GLU A 82 2.07 -5.52 13.53
CA GLU A 82 2.33 -6.22 12.29
C GLU A 82 1.13 -7.09 11.89
N LEU A 83 0.86 -7.11 10.60
CA LEU A 83 -0.11 -7.97 9.93
C LEU A 83 0.65 -8.84 8.94
N ARG A 84 0.34 -10.13 8.86
CA ARG A 84 0.87 -11.04 7.85
C ARG A 84 -0.27 -11.80 7.22
N GLY A 85 -0.65 -11.41 6.01
CA GLY A 85 -1.82 -11.93 5.32
C GLY A 85 -1.51 -12.42 3.91
N SER A 86 -2.61 -12.69 3.21
CA SER A 86 -2.63 -13.21 1.84
C SER A 86 -3.04 -12.16 0.81
N THR A 87 -3.69 -11.07 1.20
CA THR A 87 -4.13 -10.02 0.28
C THR A 87 -3.61 -8.66 0.70
N LEU A 88 -3.21 -7.87 -0.29
CA LEU A 88 -2.93 -6.46 -0.16
C LEU A 88 -4.02 -5.69 -0.91
N GLU A 89 -4.60 -4.72 -0.22
CA GLU A 89 -5.61 -3.84 -0.75
C GLU A 89 -5.10 -2.41 -0.72
N VAL A 90 -5.37 -1.65 -1.78
CA VAL A 90 -5.07 -0.22 -1.87
C VAL A 90 -6.37 0.46 -2.25
N GLU A 91 -6.82 1.41 -1.42
CA GLU A 91 -8.10 2.11 -1.62
C GLU A 91 -9.33 1.17 -1.66
N GLY A 92 -9.22 0.01 -1.00
CA GLY A 92 -10.29 -1.00 -0.91
C GLY A 92 -10.30 -2.01 -2.06
N GLU A 93 -9.46 -1.84 -3.08
CA GLU A 93 -9.30 -2.77 -4.19
C GLU A 93 -8.14 -3.74 -3.91
N VAL A 94 -8.34 -5.03 -4.15
CA VAL A 94 -7.29 -6.04 -4.00
C VAL A 94 -6.29 -5.89 -5.14
N VAL A 95 -5.10 -5.37 -4.81
CA VAL A 95 -4.03 -5.16 -5.79
C VAL A 95 -3.08 -6.35 -5.88
N LEU A 96 -2.91 -7.10 -4.79
CA LEU A 96 -2.01 -8.25 -4.75
C LEU A 96 -2.60 -9.37 -3.89
N SER A 97 -2.42 -10.61 -4.34
CA SER A 97 -2.80 -11.81 -3.60
C SER A 97 -1.65 -12.81 -3.53
N ALA A 98 -1.65 -13.65 -2.50
CA ALA A 98 -0.77 -14.80 -2.41
C ALA A 98 -1.01 -15.74 -3.60
N GLY A 99 0.08 -16.30 -4.14
CA GLY A 99 0.08 -17.12 -5.35
C GLY A 99 0.30 -16.35 -6.65
N GLU A 100 0.17 -15.01 -6.64
CA GLU A 100 0.49 -14.17 -7.80
C GLU A 100 1.98 -14.27 -8.17
N THR A 101 2.29 -14.14 -9.46
CA THR A 101 3.68 -14.23 -9.94
C THR A 101 4.53 -13.05 -9.46
N ARG A 102 5.83 -13.27 -9.24
CA ARG A 102 6.80 -12.25 -8.86
C ARG A 102 6.79 -11.04 -9.78
N GLU A 103 6.76 -11.26 -11.09
CA GLU A 103 6.71 -10.19 -12.10
C GLU A 103 5.51 -9.26 -11.90
N LYS A 104 4.29 -9.83 -11.88
CA LYS A 104 3.06 -9.06 -11.64
C LYS A 104 3.08 -8.33 -10.30
N ALA A 105 3.56 -9.00 -9.24
CA ALA A 105 3.67 -8.39 -7.92
C ALA A 105 4.58 -7.15 -7.96
N LEU A 106 5.78 -7.27 -8.54
CA LEU A 106 6.71 -6.16 -8.69
C LEU A 106 6.12 -5.02 -9.51
N GLN A 107 5.42 -5.31 -10.60
CA GLN A 107 4.78 -4.30 -11.44
C GLN A 107 3.70 -3.52 -10.68
N VAL A 108 2.77 -4.23 -10.04
CA VAL A 108 1.67 -3.62 -9.28
C VAL A 108 2.22 -2.78 -8.13
N LEU A 109 3.17 -3.33 -7.37
CA LEU A 109 3.70 -2.63 -6.21
C LEU A 109 4.57 -1.43 -6.61
N ALA A 110 5.29 -1.50 -7.74
CA ALA A 110 6.01 -0.35 -8.29
C ALA A 110 5.06 0.78 -8.71
N GLN A 111 3.90 0.42 -9.27
CA GLN A 111 2.85 1.39 -9.61
C GLN A 111 2.17 1.99 -8.36
N ALA A 112 1.91 1.17 -7.35
CA ALA A 112 1.20 1.58 -6.13
C ALA A 112 2.07 2.40 -5.17
N PHE A 113 3.35 2.05 -5.02
CA PHE A 113 4.21 2.57 -3.95
C PHE A 113 5.53 3.18 -4.45
N GLY A 114 5.76 3.16 -5.76
CA GLY A 114 7.02 3.61 -6.36
C GLY A 114 8.12 2.54 -6.29
N PRO A 115 9.39 2.92 -6.56
CA PRO A 115 10.49 1.97 -6.61
C PRO A 115 10.70 1.31 -5.25
N ALA A 116 10.80 -0.01 -5.25
CA ALA A 116 11.11 -0.79 -4.06
C ALA A 116 12.61 -0.82 -3.78
N SER A 117 12.98 -1.11 -2.53
CA SER A 117 14.33 -1.60 -2.23
C SER A 117 14.31 -3.13 -2.37
N PRO A 118 14.97 -3.71 -3.40
CA PRO A 118 14.98 -5.14 -3.60
C PRO A 118 15.93 -5.82 -2.61
N ASP A 119 15.41 -6.83 -1.90
CA ASP A 119 16.20 -7.91 -1.30
C ASP A 119 15.85 -9.22 -2.04
N ARG A 120 16.70 -10.26 -1.96
CA ARG A 120 16.61 -11.47 -2.80
C ARG A 120 15.21 -12.09 -2.84
N ASP A 121 14.58 -12.24 -1.67
CA ASP A 121 13.30 -12.94 -1.53
C ASP A 121 12.19 -12.05 -0.94
N VAL A 122 12.52 -10.79 -0.62
CA VAL A 122 11.61 -9.84 0.03
C VAL A 122 11.72 -8.49 -0.66
N VAL A 123 10.57 -7.92 -0.96
CA VAL A 123 10.49 -6.57 -1.53
C VAL A 123 9.96 -5.62 -0.47
N HIS A 124 10.70 -4.53 -0.24
CA HIS A 124 10.46 -3.57 0.84
C HIS A 124 9.97 -2.23 0.30
N TYR A 125 8.88 -1.71 0.87
CA TYR A 125 8.37 -0.36 0.60
C TYR A 125 8.44 0.47 1.88
N GLU A 126 9.34 1.46 1.89
CA GLU A 126 9.59 2.33 3.06
C GLU A 126 9.08 3.77 2.91
N ASN A 127 8.59 4.12 1.72
CA ASN A 127 8.05 5.45 1.39
C ASN A 127 6.65 5.69 1.97
N LEU A 128 6.09 4.69 2.65
CA LEU A 128 4.77 4.72 3.26
C LEU A 128 4.89 4.97 4.78
N PRO A 129 3.82 5.43 5.46
CA PRO A 129 3.80 5.53 6.91
C PRO A 129 3.89 4.17 7.63
N PHE A 130 3.87 3.08 6.88
CA PHE A 130 4.02 1.69 7.30
C PHE A 130 5.03 0.98 6.39
N LYS A 131 5.62 -0.11 6.87
CA LYS A 131 6.50 -0.96 6.07
C LYS A 131 5.68 -2.07 5.45
N VAL A 132 5.74 -2.23 4.13
CA VAL A 132 5.17 -3.38 3.43
C VAL A 132 6.30 -4.28 2.97
N HIS A 133 6.18 -5.57 3.30
CA HIS A 133 7.10 -6.61 2.87
C HIS A 133 6.32 -7.68 2.09
N VAL A 134 6.78 -7.99 0.89
CA VAL A 134 6.22 -9.08 0.09
C VAL A 134 7.27 -10.17 -0.03
N ARG A 135 6.97 -11.35 0.50
CA ARG A 135 7.86 -12.52 0.44
C ARG A 135 7.50 -13.38 -0.76
N PHE A 136 8.52 -13.80 -1.49
CA PHE A 136 8.38 -14.71 -2.62
C PHE A 136 8.87 -16.12 -2.26
N GLU A 137 8.22 -17.13 -2.81
CA GLU A 137 8.60 -18.54 -2.77
C GLU A 137 8.28 -19.11 -4.15
N ASP A 138 9.23 -19.80 -4.79
CA ASP A 138 9.08 -20.35 -6.14
C ASP A 138 8.49 -19.36 -7.17
N GLU A 139 9.02 -18.14 -7.21
CA GLU A 139 8.56 -17.03 -8.08
C GLU A 139 7.10 -16.61 -7.88
N ARG A 140 6.50 -16.94 -6.74
CA ARG A 140 5.13 -16.56 -6.37
C ARG A 140 5.08 -15.86 -5.03
N VAL A 141 4.10 -14.97 -4.85
CA VAL A 141 3.86 -14.32 -3.57
C VAL A 141 3.45 -15.36 -2.54
N ARG A 142 4.26 -15.51 -1.50
CA ARG A 142 3.98 -16.44 -0.41
C ARG A 142 3.16 -15.79 0.69
N CYS A 143 3.58 -14.61 1.13
CA CYS A 143 2.89 -13.85 2.15
C CYS A 143 3.20 -12.36 2.00
N ILE A 144 2.26 -11.55 2.46
CA ILE A 144 2.36 -10.10 2.48
C ILE A 144 2.34 -9.70 3.95
N SER A 145 3.35 -8.97 4.42
CA SER A 145 3.33 -8.37 5.75
C SER A 145 3.35 -6.86 5.71
N MET A 146 2.63 -6.26 6.66
CA MET A 146 2.54 -4.82 6.83
C MET A 146 2.72 -4.48 8.30
N GLY A 147 3.71 -3.63 8.61
CA GLY A 147 4.04 -3.23 9.97
C GLY A 147 4.16 -1.72 10.14
N ARG A 148 4.09 -1.23 11.38
CA ARG A 148 4.30 0.20 11.68
C ARG A 148 5.77 0.59 11.48
N LYS A 149 6.04 1.77 10.91
CA LYS A 149 7.38 2.36 10.89
C LYS A 149 7.69 2.86 12.33
N ASN A 150 8.80 2.37 12.92
CA ASN A 150 9.27 2.84 14.23
C ASN A 150 9.63 4.32 14.20
#